data_AF-A0A1C7NVZ8-F1
#
_entry.id   AF-A0A1C7NVZ8-F1
#
_cell.length_a   1.000
_cell.length_b   1.000
_cell.length_c   1.000
_cell.angle_alpha   90.00
_cell.angle_beta   90.00
_cell.angle_gamma   90.00
#
_symmetry.space_group_name_H-M   'P 1'
#
loop_
_entity.id
_entity.type
_entity.pdbx_description
1 polymer ?
#
loop_
_entity_poly.entity_id
_entity_poly.type
_entity_poly.pdbx_seq_one_letter_code
_entity_poly.pdbx_strand_id
1 'polypeptide(L)' 'MKWFKSTHDFKYEWSLVSAAQWQKYPNESCPHVAHVDVVSRTVDPETGVLTTERLITVDQNIPMIIKKILGGGSRQYSI' A
#
# COMPACT_ATOMS: atom_id res chain seq x y z
N MET A 1 18.85 5.50 7.08
CA MET A 1 18.59 6.82 7.71
C MET A 1 17.08 7.05 7.74
N LYS A 2 16.53 7.48 8.88
CA LYS A 2 15.08 7.76 9.01
C LYS A 2 14.84 9.26 8.80
N TRP A 3 14.21 9.62 7.69
CA TRP A 3 13.99 11.02 7.30
C TRP A 3 12.70 11.62 7.85
N PHE A 4 11.71 10.78 8.20
CA PHE A 4 10.41 11.23 8.69
C PHE A 4 9.81 10.26 9.72
N LYS A 5 9.04 10.80 10.68
CA LYS A 5 8.22 10.05 11.64
C LYS A 5 6.91 10.80 11.86
N SER A 6 5.79 10.08 11.83
CA SER A 6 4.50 10.58 12.29
C SER A 6 3.83 9.52 13.17
N THR A 7 3.00 9.98 14.12
CA THR A 7 2.19 9.14 15.02
C THR A 7 0.74 9.63 14.93
N HIS A 8 -0.20 8.70 14.85
CA HIS A 8 -1.63 8.99 14.78
C HIS A 8 -2.41 7.94 15.57
N ASP A 9 -3.36 8.40 16.39
CA ASP A 9 -4.18 7.55 17.24
C ASP A 9 -5.60 7.41 16.65
N PHE A 10 -5.99 6.17 16.33
CA PHE A 10 -7.35 5.85 15.92
C PHE A 10 -8.19 5.50 17.14
N LYS A 11 -9.31 6.20 17.34
CA LYS A 11 -10.26 5.94 18.44
C LYS A 11 -11.20 4.77 18.13
N TYR A 12 -10.63 3.63 17.73
CA TYR A 12 -11.35 2.40 17.39
C TYR A 12 -10.61 1.18 17.94
N GLU A 13 -11.34 0.09 18.18
CA GLU A 13 -10.77 -1.19 18.57
C GLU A 13 -9.72 -1.67 17.58
N TRP A 14 -8.68 -2.35 18.07
CA TRP A 14 -7.57 -2.83 17.25
C TRP A 14 -8.05 -3.76 16.12
N SER A 15 -9.06 -4.60 16.38
CA SER A 15 -9.65 -5.48 15.39
C SER A 15 -10.25 -4.71 14.20
N LEU A 16 -10.86 -3.55 14.45
CA LEU A 16 -11.42 -2.70 13.40
C LEU A 16 -10.33 -1.98 12.61
N VAL A 17 -9.34 -1.41 13.30
CA VAL A 17 -8.22 -0.70 12.65
C VAL A 17 -7.40 -1.66 11.78
N SER A 18 -7.11 -2.86 12.29
CA SER A 18 -6.40 -3.89 11.54
C SER A 18 -7.21 -4.40 10.36
N ALA A 19 -8.50 -4.70 10.52
CA ALA A 19 -9.38 -5.09 9.41
C ALA A 19 -9.44 -3.99 8.32
N ALA A 20 -9.60 -2.73 8.72
CA ALA A 20 -9.59 -1.59 7.80
C ALA A 20 -8.26 -1.45 7.05
N GLN A 21 -7.12 -1.78 7.66
CA GLN A 21 -5.83 -1.77 6.97
C GLN A 21 -5.73 -2.85 5.87
N TRP A 22 -6.37 -4.01 6.06
CA TRP A 22 -6.44 -5.05 5.05
C TRP A 22 -7.36 -4.68 3.88
N GLN A 23 -8.44 -3.94 4.18
CA GLN A 23 -9.44 -3.47 3.23
C GLN A 23 -9.31 -1.97 2.89
N LYS A 24 -8.12 -1.40 3.08
CA LYS A 24 -7.91 0.05 2.96
C LYS A 24 -8.23 0.59 1.57
N TYR A 25 -8.04 -0.23 0.53
CA TYR A 25 -8.24 0.16 -0.85
C TYR A 25 -9.31 -0.72 -1.51
N PRO A 26 -10.08 -0.18 -2.47
CA PRO A 26 -10.04 1.22 -2.95
C PRO A 26 -10.65 2.22 -1.94
N ASN A 27 -10.21 3.49 -1.98
CA ASN A 27 -10.84 4.57 -1.21
C ASN A 27 -10.68 5.93 -1.91
N GLU A 28 -11.56 6.88 -1.61
CA GLU A 28 -11.60 8.22 -2.23
C GLU A 28 -10.37 9.10 -1.93
N SER A 29 -9.69 8.87 -0.80
CA SER A 29 -8.48 9.61 -0.45
C SER A 29 -7.24 9.15 -1.21
N CYS A 30 -7.27 7.97 -1.82
CA CYS A 30 -6.16 7.39 -2.57
C CYS A 30 -6.62 6.80 -3.92
N PRO A 31 -7.18 7.63 -4.82
CA PRO A 31 -7.73 7.17 -6.09
C PRO A 31 -6.65 6.69 -7.07
N HIS A 32 -5.38 7.00 -6.82
CA HIS A 32 -4.24 6.56 -7.61
C HIS A 32 -3.87 5.09 -7.38
N VAL A 33 -4.37 4.45 -6.32
CA VAL A 33 -4.14 3.02 -6.07
C VAL A 33 -5.11 2.22 -6.95
N ALA A 34 -4.58 1.62 -8.01
CA ALA A 34 -5.38 0.91 -8.99
C ALA A 34 -5.71 -0.53 -8.57
N HIS A 35 -4.72 -1.27 -8.06
CA HIS A 35 -4.90 -2.65 -7.57
C HIS A 35 -4.06 -2.94 -6.34
N VAL A 36 -4.52 -3.91 -5.56
CA VAL A 36 -3.79 -4.50 -4.44
C VAL A 36 -3.99 -6.01 -4.48
N ASP A 37 -2.91 -6.73 -4.72
CA ASP A 37 -2.91 -8.19 -4.82
C ASP A 37 -2.15 -8.79 -3.62
N VAL A 38 -2.68 -9.87 -3.05
CA VAL A 38 -1.96 -10.63 -2.01
C VAL A 38 -1.10 -11.68 -2.71
N VAL A 39 0.22 -11.50 -2.62
CA VAL A 39 1.19 -12.40 -3.24
C VAL A 39 1.42 -13.63 -2.35
N SER A 40 1.58 -13.40 -1.04
CA SER A 40 1.76 -14.47 -0.06
C SER A 40 1.14 -14.09 1.28
N ARG A 41 0.66 -15.10 2.02
CA ARG A 41 0.12 -14.93 3.36
C ARG A 41 0.35 -16.19 4.18
N THR A 42 1.01 -16.03 5.33
CA THR A 42 1.36 -17.14 6.22
C THR A 42 1.15 -16.73 7.68
N VAL A 43 0.78 -17.71 8.50
CA VAL A 43 0.75 -17.58 9.95
C VAL A 43 1.89 -18.43 10.49
N ASP A 44 2.76 -17.83 11.27
CA ASP A 44 3.79 -18.56 12.01
C ASP A 44 3.09 -19.45 13.06
N PRO A 45 3.28 -20.78 13.02
CA PRO A 45 2.61 -21.71 13.94
C PRO A 45 3.11 -21.60 15.39
N GLU A 46 4.32 -21.09 15.62
CA GLU A 46 4.89 -20.95 16.97
C GLU A 46 4.47 -19.61 17.59
N THR A 47 4.54 -18.53 16.82
CA THR A 47 4.28 -17.17 17.34
C THR A 47 2.86 -16.65 17.08
N GLY A 48 2.13 -17.25 16.13
CA GLY A 48 0.81 -16.80 15.69
C GLY A 48 0.85 -15.54 14.81
N VAL A 49 2.03 -15.06 14.41
CA VAL A 49 2.17 -13.81 13.63
C VAL A 49 1.72 -14.03 12.19
N LEU A 50 0.80 -13.18 11.72
CA LEU A 50 0.36 -13.12 10.32
C LEU A 50 1.29 -12.24 9.49
N THR A 51 2.04 -12.85 8.57
CA THR A 51 2.83 -12.13 7.56
C THR A 51 2.07 -12.11 6.24
N THR A 52 1.96 -10.94 5.60
CA THR A 52 1.33 -10.80 4.28
C THR A 52 2.21 -9.94 3.39
N GLU A 53 2.53 -10.47 2.21
CA GLU A 53 3.16 -9.73 1.12
C GLU A 53 2.09 -9.26 0.13
N ARG A 54 2.09 -7.97 -0.21
CA ARG A 54 1.10 -7.39 -1.11
C ARG A 54 1.78 -6.62 -2.22
N LEU A 55 1.33 -6.85 -3.45
CA LEU A 55 1.70 -6.03 -4.60
C LEU A 55 0.67 -4.92 -4.75
N ILE A 56 1.10 -3.66 -4.64
CA ILE A 56 0.27 -2.48 -4.81
C ILE A 56 0.62 -1.85 -6.15
N THR A 57 -0.39 -1.75 -7.02
CA THR A 57 -0.26 -1.09 -8.31
C THR A 57 -0.82 0.32 -8.23
N VAL A 58 -0.01 1.30 -8.61
CA VAL A 58 -0.33 2.73 -8.52
C VAL A 58 -0.21 3.39 -9.88
N ASP A 59 -1.19 4.21 -10.24
CA ASP A 59 -1.11 5.11 -11.38
C ASP A 59 -0.56 6.47 -10.93
N GLN A 60 0.71 6.71 -11.26
CA GLN A 60 1.43 7.93 -10.91
C GLN A 60 1.16 9.05 -11.92
N ASN A 61 0.98 10.26 -11.39
CA ASN A 61 0.90 11.45 -12.23
C ASN A 61 2.31 11.97 -12.56
N ILE A 62 2.99 11.27 -13.49
CA ILE A 62 4.35 11.64 -13.93
C ILE A 62 4.27 12.87 -14.87
N PRO A 63 5.05 13.93 -14.62
CA PRO A 63 5.12 15.10 -15.50
C PRO A 63 5.42 14.74 -16.96
N MET A 64 4.73 15.39 -17.91
CA MET A 64 4.86 15.08 -19.33
C MET A 64 6.28 15.20 -19.88
N ILE A 65 7.08 16.15 -19.39
CA ILE A 65 8.48 16.34 -19.82
C ILE A 65 9.31 15.09 -19.49
N ILE A 66 9.11 14.52 -18.29
CA ILE A 66 9.81 13.32 -17.85
C ILE A 66 9.38 12.11 -18.70
N LYS A 67 8.07 11.96 -18.95
CA LYS A 67 7.53 10.92 -19.84
C LYS A 67 8.14 11.00 -21.25
N LYS A 68 8.32 12.21 -21.80
CA LYS A 68 8.89 12.43 -23.13
C LYS A 68 10.38 12.08 -23.22
N ILE A 69 11.15 12.36 -22.16
CA ILE A 69 12.61 12.13 -22.16
C ILE A 69 12.95 10.67 -21.90
N LEU A 70 12.33 10.05 -20.89
CA LEU A 70 12.69 8.71 -20.45
C LEU A 70 11.94 7.59 -21.18
N GLY A 71 10.77 7.91 -21.75
CA GLY A 71 9.81 6.89 -22.17
C GLY A 71 9.25 6.12 -20.96
N GLY A 72 8.05 5.55 -21.11
CA GLY A 72 7.43 4.71 -20.07
C GLY A 72 5.98 5.07 -19.74
N GLY A 73 5.31 4.15 -19.05
CA GLY A 73 3.94 4.31 -18.56
C GLY A 73 3.87 5.05 -17.21
N SER A 74 2.67 5.43 -16.81
CA SER A 74 2.40 6.01 -15.48
C SER A 74 2.31 4.96 -14.36
N ARG A 75 2.38 3.68 -14.68
CA ARG A 75 2.08 2.60 -13.74
C ARG A 75 3.32 2.19 -12.96
N GLN A 76 3.20 2.21 -11.64
CA GLN A 76 4.22 1.82 -10.69
C GLN A 76 3.74 0.63 -9.86
N TYR A 77 4.65 -0.27 -9.53
CA TYR A 77 4.41 -1.40 -8.64
C TYR A 77 5.23 -1.22 -7.36
N SER A 78 4.60 -1.46 -6.21
CA SER A 78 5.24 -1.46 -4.90
C SER A 78 4.94 -2.79 -4.20
N ILE A 79 5.95 -3.39 -3.59
CA ILE A 79 5.83 -4.55 -2.70
C ILE A 79 5.91 -4.05 -1.25
#